data_AF-A0A848UN26-F1
#
_entry.id   AF-A0A848UN26-F1
#
_cell.length_a   1.000
_cell.length_b   1.000
_cell.length_c   1.000
_cell.angle_alpha   90.00
_cell.angle_beta   90.00
_cell.angle_gamma   90.00
#
_symmetry.space_group_name_H-M   'P 1'
#
loop_
_entity.id
_entity.type
_entity.pdbx_description
1 polymer ?
#
loop_
_entity_poly.entity_id
_entity_poly.type
_entity_poly.pdbx_seq_one_letter_code
_entity_poly.pdbx_strand_id
1 'polypeptide(L)' 'ILIFNRYGKLIKELDPLSVGWDGTLNNAKMPATDYWFKVTLQDGRTFTSHFAIKR' A
#
# COMPACT_ATOMS: atom_id res chain seq x y z
N ILE A 1 -6.30 4.23 3.19
CA ILE A 1 -5.08 3.40 3.45
C ILE A 1 -3.96 3.95 2.59
N LEU A 2 -2.77 4.15 3.15
CA LEU A 2 -1.60 4.66 2.43
C LEU A 2 -0.64 3.50 2.14
N ILE A 3 -0.09 3.43 0.92
CA ILE A 3 0.90 2.42 0.51
C ILE A 3 2.21 3.09 0.12
N PHE A 4 3.31 2.53 0.60
CA PHE A 4 4.67 3.03 0.41
C PHE A 4 5.56 1.96 -0.24
N ASN A 5 6.50 2.39 -1.06
CA ASN A 5 7.55 1.50 -1.57
C ASN A 5 8.68 1.30 -0.52
N ARG A 6 9.65 0.43 -0.84
CA ARG A 6 10.84 0.16 -0.02
C ARG A 6 11.74 1.36 0.31
N TYR A 7 11.50 2.50 -0.30
CA TYR A 7 12.23 3.75 -0.02
C TYR A 7 11.40 4.73 0.83
N GLY A 8 10.22 4.31 1.30
CA GLY A 8 9.32 5.17 2.09
C GLY A 8 8.52 6.18 1.26
N LYS A 9 8.58 6.12 -0.08
CA LYS A 9 7.78 7.00 -0.94
C LYS A 9 6.33 6.52 -0.97
N LEU A 10 5.38 7.43 -0.71
CA LEU A 10 3.96 7.19 -0.91
C LEU A 10 3.70 6.94 -2.41
N ILE A 11 3.12 5.79 -2.74
CA ILE A 11 2.81 5.40 -4.12
C ILE A 11 1.31 5.31 -4.37
N LYS A 12 0.50 5.06 -3.33
CA LYS A 12 -0.95 4.94 -3.48
C LYS A 12 -1.67 5.34 -2.22
N GLU A 13 -2.82 5.98 -2.41
CA GLU A 13 -3.87 6.12 -1.40
C GLU A 13 -5.08 5.32 -1.87
N LEU A 14 -5.64 4.51 -0.96
CA LEU A 14 -6.76 3.63 -1.23
C LEU A 14 -7.94 3.99 -0.36
N ASP A 15 -9.12 3.96 -0.97
CA ASP A 15 -10.39 3.85 -0.27
C ASP A 15 -10.50 2.45 0.36
N PRO A 16 -10.69 2.34 1.69
CA PRO A 16 -10.89 1.06 2.38
C PRO A 16 -12.08 0.23 1.86
N LEU A 17 -13.05 0.86 1.19
CA LEU A 17 -14.24 0.21 0.63
C LEU A 17 -14.04 -0.26 -0.83
N SER A 18 -12.89 0.07 -1.44
CA SER A 18 -12.55 -0.34 -2.80
C SER A 18 -11.88 -1.73 -2.83
N VAL A 19 -11.68 -2.27 -4.03
CA VAL A 19 -10.99 -3.56 -4.27
C VAL A 19 -9.53 -3.59 -3.78
N GLY A 20 -8.96 -2.43 -3.43
CA GLY A 20 -7.59 -2.30 -2.97
C GLY A 20 -6.59 -2.10 -4.12
N TRP A 21 -5.33 -2.47 -3.88
CA TRP A 21 -4.25 -2.27 -4.84
C TRP A 21 -3.79 -3.58 -5.46
N ASP A 22 -3.71 -3.60 -6.78
CA ASP A 22 -3.34 -4.77 -7.59
C ASP A 22 -1.83 -4.85 -7.93
N GLY A 23 -1.03 -3.92 -7.40
CA GLY A 23 0.40 -3.84 -7.70
C GLY A 23 0.75 -3.00 -8.92
N THR A 24 -0.18 -2.23 -9.47
CA THR A 24 0.08 -1.32 -10.60
C THR A 24 0.14 0.16 -10.19
N LEU A 25 1.03 0.92 -10.79
CA LEU A 25 1.13 2.37 -10.60
C LEU A 25 1.22 3.04 -11.97
N ASN A 26 0.28 3.95 -12.28
CA ASN A 26 0.20 4.63 -13.58
C ASN A 26 0.24 3.66 -14.77
N ASN A 27 -0.56 2.59 -14.71
CA ASN A 27 -0.61 1.49 -15.69
C ASN A 27 0.70 0.69 -15.84
N ALA A 28 1.71 0.89 -15.00
CA ALA A 28 2.93 0.11 -14.96
C ALA A 28 2.92 -0.89 -13.80
N LYS A 29 3.36 -2.12 -14.06
CA LYS A 29 3.53 -3.13 -13.00
C LYS A 29 4.70 -2.74 -12.11
N MET A 30 4.47 -2.73 -10.79
CA MET A 30 5.52 -2.42 -9.84
C MET A 30 6.47 -3.63 -9.63
N PRO A 31 7.69 -3.40 -9.13
CA PRO A 31 8.65 -4.46 -8.85
C PRO A 31 8.13 -5.50 -7.83
N ALA A 32 8.60 -6.74 -7.96
CA ALA A 32 8.37 -7.80 -6.97
C ALA A 32 9.31 -7.58 -5.77
N THR A 33 8.82 -6.85 -4.77
CA THR A 33 9.55 -6.44 -3.56
C THR A 33 8.54 -6.24 -2.43
N ASP A 34 9.02 -5.93 -1.23
CA ASP A 34 8.21 -5.44 -0.12
C ASP A 34 7.65 -4.03 -0.35
N TYR A 35 6.44 -3.84 0.18
CA TYR A 35 5.67 -2.61 0.26
C TYR A 35 5.08 -2.49 1.66
N TRP A 36 4.87 -1.26 2.11
CA TRP A 36 4.34 -0.97 3.44
C TRP A 36 2.98 -0.32 3.31
N PHE A 37 2.09 -0.57 4.26
CA PHE A 37 0.85 0.17 4.38
C PHE A 37 0.69 0.80 5.75
N LYS A 38 0.01 1.95 5.77
CA LYS A 38 -0.42 2.65 6.98
C LYS A 38 -1.93 2.88 6.90
N VAL A 39 -2.64 2.53 7.96
CA VAL A 39 -4.08 2.77 8.08
C VAL A 39 -4.39 3.43 9.42
N THR A 40 -5.28 4.43 9.38
CA THR A 40 -5.88 5.01 10.59
C THR A 40 -7.24 4.36 10.79
N LEU A 41 -7.41 3.70 11.93
CA LEU A 41 -8.65 3.04 12.33
C LEU A 41 -9.66 4.07 12.84
N GLN A 42 -10.94 3.68 12.92
CA GLN A 42 -12.01 4.57 13.38
C GLN A 42 -11.81 5.07 14.82
N ASP A 43 -11.12 4.30 15.65
CA ASP A 43 -10.77 4.66 17.02
C ASP A 43 -9.51 5.56 17.12
N GLY A 44 -8.99 6.04 15.99
CA GLY A 44 -7.82 6.90 15.90
C GLY A 44 -6.48 6.17 15.96
N ARG A 45 -6.45 4.86 16.22
CA ARG A 45 -5.20 4.10 16.21
C ARG A 45 -4.63 4.02 14.79
N THR A 46 -3.31 4.12 14.70
CA THR A 46 -2.59 3.87 13.46
C THR A 46 -2.04 2.45 13.47
N PHE A 47 -2.36 1.68 12.44
CA PHE A 47 -1.76 0.38 12.20
C PHE A 47 -0.85 0.45 10.97
N THR A 48 0.32 -0.18 11.06
CA THR A 48 1.33 -0.20 10.00
C THR A 48 1.91 -1.60 9.88
N SER A 49 2.02 -2.11 8.65
CA SER A 49 2.64 -3.41 8.36
C SER A 49 3.14 -3.43 6.90
N HIS A 50 3.68 -4.55 6.45
CA HIS A 50 4.20 -4.74 5.09
C HIS A 50 3.65 -5.99 4.41
N PHE A 51 3.76 -6.02 3.08
CA PHE A 51 3.46 -7.16 2.23
C PHE A 51 4.43 -7.19 1.05
N ALA A 52 4.67 -8.37 0.48
CA ALA A 52 5.51 -8.54 -0.69
C ALA A 52 4.68 -8.90 -1.91
N ILE A 53 4.98 -8.27 -3.04
CA ILE A 53 4.47 -8.73 -4.34
C ILE A 53 5.37 -9.88 -4.82
N LYS A 54 4.78 -11.05 -5.05
CA LYS A 54 5.45 -12.23 -5.63
C LYS A 54 5.11 -12.39 -7.12
N ARG A 55 5.93 -13.15 -7.84
CA ARG A 55 5.73 -13.54 -9.23
C ARG A 55 5.84 -15.05 -9.37
#